data_AF-A0A9E5E0C1-F1
#
_entry.id   AF-A0A9E5E0C1-F1
#
_cell.length_a   1.000
_cell.length_b   1.000
_cell.length_c   1.000
_cell.angle_alpha   90.00
_cell.angle_beta   90.00
_cell.angle_gamma   90.00
#
_symmetry.space_group_name_H-M   'P 1'
#
loop_
_entity.id
_entity.type
_entity.pdbx_description
1 polymer ?
#
loop_
_entity_poly.entity_id
_entity_poly.type
_entity_poly.pdbx_seq_one_letter_code
_entity_poly.pdbx_strand_id
1 'polypeptide(L)' 'MRDPLIRERIFRSYRIVYRIEEQHSRIIVSRFWHAARGTPDLTA' A
#
# COMPACT_ATOMS: atom_id res chain seq x y z
N MET A 1 -7.31 -2.23 13.67
CA MET A 1 -8.21 -1.35 12.88
C MET A 1 -7.54 -1.07 11.56
N ARG A 2 -8.15 -1.42 10.42
CA ARG A 2 -7.65 -1.01 9.09
C ARG A 2 -8.00 0.46 8.92
N ASP A 3 -7.02 1.33 8.70
CA ASP A 3 -7.25 2.73 8.38
C ASP A 3 -8.04 2.81 7.05
N PRO A 4 -9.25 3.38 7.03
CA PRO A 4 -10.10 3.42 5.84
C PRO A 4 -9.51 4.25 4.69
N LEU A 5 -8.49 5.08 4.95
CA LEU A 5 -7.82 5.88 3.94
C LEU A 5 -6.70 5.11 3.22
N ILE A 6 -6.28 3.97 3.76
CA ILE A 6 -5.26 3.12 3.14
C ILE A 6 -5.89 2.25 2.07
N ARG A 7 -5.43 2.45 0.83
CA ARG A 7 -5.82 1.68 -0.35
C ARG A 7 -4.68 0.75 -0.75
N GLU A 8 -5.06 -0.41 -1.29
CA GLU A 8 -4.13 -1.40 -1.82
C GLU A 8 -4.44 -1.63 -3.30
N ARG A 9 -3.41 -1.64 -4.16
CA ARG A 9 -3.54 -2.02 -5.56
C ARG A 9 -2.56 -3.15 -5.88
N ILE A 10 -3.08 -4.24 -6.42
CA ILE A 10 -2.26 -5.35 -6.92
C ILE A 10 -1.99 -5.09 -8.41
N PHE A 11 -0.72 -5.07 -8.78
CA PHE A 11 -0.28 -4.93 -10.17
C PHE A 11 0.84 -5.93 -10.45
N ARG A 12 0.56 -6.93 -11.30
CA ARG A 12 1.44 -8.10 -11.50
C ARG A 12 1.77 -8.74 -10.14
N SER A 13 3.05 -9.06 -9.92
CA SER A 13 3.56 -9.59 -8.65
C SER A 13 3.82 -8.50 -7.61
N TYR A 14 3.30 -7.28 -7.76
CA TYR A 14 3.47 -6.20 -6.79
C TYR A 14 2.15 -5.85 -6.10
N ARG A 15 2.20 -5.59 -4.79
CA ARG A 15 1.16 -4.93 -4.01
C ARG A 15 1.65 -3.54 -3.63
N ILE A 16 0.89 -2.54 -4.02
CA ILE A 16 1.18 -1.13 -3.80
C ILE A 16 0.20 -0.62 -2.76
N VAL A 17 0.71 -0.12 -1.64
CA VAL A 17 -0.08 0.48 -0.56
C VAL A 17 0.03 1.99 -0.68
N TYR A 18 -1.11 2.67 -0.81
CA TYR A 18 -1.15 4.10 -1.04
C TYR A 18 -2.38 4.72 -0.38
N ARG A 19 -2.37 6.04 -0.21
CA ARG A 19 -3.53 6.84 0.18
C ARG A 19 -3.71 8.00 -0.78
N ILE A 20 -4.95 8.49 -0.88
CA ILE A 20 -5.29 9.66 -1.69
C ILE A 20 -5.57 10.81 -0.73
N GLU A 21 -4.94 11.94 -0.98
CA GLU A 21 -5.13 13.17 -0.24
C GLU A 21 -5.80 14.18 -1.17
N GLU A 22 -7.14 14.12 -1.24
CA GLU A 22 -7.94 14.88 -2.22
C GLU A 22 -7.77 16.39 -2.05
N GLN A 23 -7.65 16.87 -0.81
CA GLN A 23 -7.42 18.28 -0.48
C GLN A 23 -6.16 18.85 -1.15
N HIS A 24 -5.15 18.01 -1.35
CA HIS A 24 -3.87 18.40 -1.95
C HIS A 24 -3.68 17.80 -3.35
N SER A 25 -4.72 17.16 -3.93
CA SER A 25 -4.66 16.48 -5.22
C SER A 25 -3.45 15.55 -5.36
N ARG A 26 -3.12 14.82 -4.29
CA ARG A 26 -1.89 14.02 -4.21
C ARG A 26 -2.19 12.55 -3.90
N ILE A 27 -1.39 11.67 -4.49
CA ILE A 27 -1.31 10.26 -4.12
C ILE A 27 -0.01 10.05 -3.34
N ILE A 28 -0.12 9.47 -2.15
CA ILE A 28 1.02 9.14 -1.30
C ILE A 28 1.17 7.63 -1.28
N VAL A 29 2.30 7.13 -1.79
CA VAL A 29 2.62 5.70 -1.79
C VAL A 29 3.46 5.39 -0.57
N SER A 30 2.94 4.55 0.31
CA SER A 30 3.61 4.20 1.57
C SER A 30 4.52 2.98 1.45
N ARG A 31 4.17 2.01 0.59
CA ARG A 31 4.93 0.77 0.44
C ARG A 31 4.74 0.10 -0.92
N PHE A 32 5.83 -0.46 -1.44
CA PHE A 32 5.82 -1.44 -2.52
C PHE A 32 6.21 -2.81 -1.95
N TRP A 33 5.40 -3.82 -2.26
CA TRP A 33 5.63 -5.19 -1.83
C TRP A 33 5.68 -6.10 -3.05
N HIS A 34 6.73 -6.91 -3.19
CA HIS A 34 6.78 -7.93 -4.23
C HIS A 34 6.28 -9.27 -3.67
N ALA A 35 5.27 -9.86 -4.28
CA ALA A 35 4.60 -11.09 -3.85
C ALA A 35 5.56 -12.29 -3.75
N ALA A 36 6.63 -12.34 -4.55
CA ALA A 36 7.63 -13.41 -4.42
C ALA A 36 8.51 -13.29 -3.16
N ARG A 37 8.40 -12.20 -2.39
CA ARG A 37 9.12 -12.02 -1.11
C ARG A 37 8.33 -12.55 0.09
N GLY A 38 7.22 -13.27 -0.12
CA GLY A 38 6.34 -13.77 0.95
C GLY A 38 5.35 -12.70 1.43
N THR A 39 4.80 -12.84 2.64
CA THR A 39 4.01 -11.78 3.32
C THR A 39 4.96 -11.09 4.31
N PRO A 40 4.99 -9.75 4.44
CA PRO A 40 5.81 -9.14 5.47
C PRO A 40 5.26 -9.53 6.83
N ASP A 41 6.09 -10.11 7.68
CA ASP A 41 5.84 -10.10 9.12
C ASP A 41 5.84 -8.64 9.58
N LEU A 42 4.66 -8.14 9.95
CA LEU A 42 4.45 -6.78 10.42
C LEU A 42 4.72 -6.68 11.94
N THR A 43 5.70 -7.44 12.42
CA THR A 43 5.92 -7.73 13.85
C THR A 43 7.38 -7.60 14.30
N ALA A 44 8.28 -7.11 13.43
CA ALA A 44 9.67 -6.82 13.80
C ALA A 44 9.83 -5.36 14.26
#